data_AF-A0A845Y2N1-F1
#
_entry.id   AF-A0A845Y2N1-F1
#
_cell.length_a   1.000
_cell.length_b   1.000
_cell.length_c   1.000
_cell.angle_alpha   90.00
_cell.angle_beta   90.00
_cell.angle_gamma   90.00
#
_symmetry.space_group_name_H-M   'P 1'
#
loop_
_entity.id
_entity.type
_entity.pdbx_description
1 polymer ?
#
loop_
_entity_poly.entity_id
_entity_poly.type
_entity_poly.pdbx_seq_one_letter_code
_entity_poly.pdbx_strand_id
1 'polypeptide(L)'
;LVSNDLQVNNIDAAKAVNFAKLLIEAPGSKDALTQHLKQSEVKFYGFEGGCPFSSMYTRLQKQYLGEEMFSQITFINCEQDYQCSKNNIFSDTWEVNGKLYTGVKNLIQLARLSEYQGSHNFAEVFINRAKYLKKNGKLEEAQMLYADAQKLDISLANISVANKLSQKF
;
A
#
# COMPACT_ATOMS: atom_id res chain seq x y z
N LEU A 1 -38.86 -17.93 17.21
CA LEU A 1 -38.39 -16.55 16.99
C LEU A 1 -36.91 -16.60 16.66
N VAL A 2 -36.56 -16.81 15.39
CA VAL A 2 -35.19 -16.62 14.91
C VAL A 2 -35.31 -15.76 13.67
N SER A 3 -35.08 -14.46 13.84
CA SER A 3 -34.84 -13.54 12.74
C SER A 3 -34.04 -12.39 13.28
N ASN A 4 -32.75 -12.38 12.96
CA ASN A 4 -32.01 -11.22 12.48
C ASN A 4 -30.53 -11.59 12.53
N ASP A 5 -29.96 -12.02 11.41
CA ASP A 5 -28.52 -11.92 11.14
C ASP A 5 -28.22 -12.13 9.64
N LEU A 6 -28.97 -11.46 8.76
CA LEU A 6 -28.66 -11.41 7.32
C LEU A 6 -28.59 -9.98 6.75
N GLN A 7 -28.27 -9.00 7.59
CA GLN A 7 -27.86 -7.67 7.10
C GLN A 7 -26.35 -7.45 7.31
N VAL A 8 -25.52 -8.41 6.86
CA VAL A 8 -24.15 -8.06 6.49
C VAL A 8 -24.24 -7.25 5.20
N ASN A 9 -23.97 -5.96 5.32
CA ASN A 9 -24.41 -4.91 4.42
C ASN A 9 -23.98 -5.12 2.96
N ASN A 10 -24.94 -4.97 2.03
CA ASN A 10 -24.74 -5.01 0.57
C ASN A 10 -23.64 -4.02 0.07
N ILE A 11 -23.32 -3.01 0.89
CA ILE A 11 -22.27 -2.00 0.66
C ILE A 11 -20.86 -2.61 0.72
N ASP A 12 -20.62 -3.59 1.60
CA ASP A 12 -19.30 -4.21 1.74
C ASP A 12 -19.00 -5.16 0.57
N ALA A 13 -20.04 -5.84 0.06
CA ALA A 13 -19.94 -6.64 -1.15
C ALA A 13 -19.65 -5.77 -2.39
N ALA A 14 -20.36 -4.64 -2.57
CA ALA A 14 -20.12 -3.74 -3.68
C ALA A 14 -18.71 -3.11 -3.65
N LYS A 15 -18.23 -2.71 -2.48
CA LYS A 15 -16.85 -2.22 -2.30
C LYS A 15 -15.81 -3.30 -2.61
N ALA A 16 -16.04 -4.54 -2.19
CA ALA A 16 -15.16 -5.65 -2.51
C ALA A 16 -15.10 -5.95 -4.01
N VAL A 17 -16.25 -5.91 -4.71
CA VAL A 17 -16.33 -6.10 -6.17
C VAL A 17 -15.61 -4.99 -6.92
N ASN A 18 -15.78 -3.72 -6.52
CA ASN A 18 -15.08 -2.61 -7.15
C ASN A 18 -13.56 -2.69 -6.92
N PHE A 19 -13.13 -3.01 -5.71
CA PHE A 19 -11.70 -3.20 -5.44
C PHE A 19 -11.11 -4.35 -6.26
N ALA A 20 -11.85 -5.44 -6.37
CA ALA A 20 -11.49 -6.58 -7.21
C ALA A 20 -11.34 -6.19 -8.68
N LYS A 21 -12.23 -5.32 -9.19
CA LYS A 21 -12.12 -4.75 -10.54
C LYS A 21 -10.83 -3.94 -10.71
N LEU A 22 -10.52 -3.04 -9.78
CA LEU A 22 -9.30 -2.21 -9.85
C LEU A 22 -8.01 -3.04 -9.80
N LEU A 23 -8.04 -4.23 -9.21
CA LEU A 23 -6.91 -5.16 -9.22
C LEU A 23 -6.71 -5.83 -10.59
N ILE A 24 -7.78 -6.16 -11.32
CA ILE A 24 -7.72 -6.86 -12.64
C ILE A 24 -7.63 -5.90 -13.84
N GLU A 25 -7.70 -4.60 -13.60
CA GLU A 25 -7.49 -3.59 -14.63
C GLU A 25 -6.06 -3.62 -15.19
N ALA A 26 -5.85 -2.88 -16.29
CA ALA A 26 -4.53 -2.69 -16.88
C ALA A 26 -3.51 -2.24 -15.81
N PRO A 27 -2.21 -2.53 -15.96
CA PRO A 27 -1.20 -2.21 -14.96
C PRO A 27 -1.33 -0.79 -14.42
N GLY A 28 -1.38 -0.67 -13.09
CA GLY A 28 -1.45 0.61 -12.40
C GLY A 28 -0.14 1.37 -12.56
N SER A 29 -0.23 2.68 -12.80
CA SER A 29 0.95 3.53 -12.83
C SER A 29 1.34 3.94 -11.41
N LYS A 30 2.59 3.62 -11.03
CA LYS A 30 3.19 4.09 -9.78
C LYS A 30 3.26 5.61 -9.73
N ASP A 31 3.48 6.26 -10.87
CA ASP A 31 3.54 7.72 -10.96
C ASP A 31 2.16 8.35 -10.75
N ALA A 32 1.11 7.73 -11.29
CA ALA A 32 -0.27 8.19 -11.08
C ALA A 32 -0.66 8.09 -9.59
N LEU A 33 -0.32 6.98 -8.93
CA LEU A 33 -0.52 6.86 -7.47
C LEU A 33 0.32 7.90 -6.71
N THR A 34 1.56 8.15 -7.13
CA THR A 34 2.42 9.15 -6.50
C THR A 34 1.81 10.55 -6.58
N GLN A 35 1.29 10.95 -7.75
CA GLN A 35 0.61 12.23 -7.90
C GLN A 35 -0.66 12.31 -7.04
N HIS A 36 -1.44 11.23 -6.98
CA HIS A 36 -2.62 11.16 -6.13
C HIS A 36 -2.28 11.36 -4.64
N LEU A 37 -1.26 10.65 -4.14
CA LEU A 37 -0.81 10.77 -2.76
C LEU A 37 -0.31 12.19 -2.44
N LYS A 38 0.44 12.80 -3.35
CA LYS A 38 0.89 14.19 -3.22
C LYS A 38 -0.27 15.18 -3.16
N GLN A 39 -1.26 15.03 -4.04
CA GLN A 39 -2.47 15.86 -4.06
C GLN A 39 -3.36 15.66 -2.82
N SER A 40 -3.34 14.45 -2.26
CA SER A 40 -4.07 14.11 -1.04
C SER A 40 -3.34 14.54 0.24
N GLU A 41 -2.22 15.25 0.11
CA GLU A 41 -1.41 15.79 1.21
C GLU A 41 -1.05 14.74 2.28
N VAL A 42 -0.81 13.49 1.84
CA VAL A 42 -0.45 12.42 2.77
C VAL A 42 0.91 12.69 3.40
N LYS A 43 1.04 12.37 4.69
CA LYS A 43 2.31 12.52 5.41
C LYS A 43 2.80 11.17 5.88
N PHE A 44 4.11 10.99 5.83
CA PHE A 44 4.78 9.87 6.45
C PHE A 44 5.66 10.38 7.58
N TYR A 45 5.29 10.02 8.80
CA TYR A 45 6.06 10.25 10.00
C TYR A 45 7.02 9.07 10.19
N GLY A 46 8.30 9.35 10.33
CA GLY A 46 9.28 8.30 10.54
C GLY A 46 10.54 8.82 11.20
N PHE A 47 11.55 7.96 11.27
CA PHE A 47 12.79 8.20 11.99
C PHE A 47 13.94 7.98 11.00
N GLU A 48 14.70 9.03 10.73
CA GLU A 48 15.77 8.96 9.74
C GLU A 48 17.09 8.42 10.32
N GLY A 49 17.23 8.41 11.65
CA GLY A 49 18.50 8.57 12.31
C GLY A 49 19.55 7.48 12.18
N GLY A 50 20.74 7.86 12.64
CA GLY A 50 21.96 7.04 12.69
C GLY A 50 21.91 5.83 13.63
N CYS A 51 20.80 5.59 14.34
CA CYS A 51 20.61 4.38 15.13
C CYS A 51 19.83 3.32 14.30
N PRO A 52 20.38 2.10 14.08
CA PRO A 52 19.85 1.16 13.09
C PRO A 52 18.41 0.71 13.30
N PHE A 53 17.95 0.62 14.56
CA PHE A 53 16.64 0.07 14.90
C PHE A 53 15.50 1.06 14.67
N SER A 54 15.68 2.33 15.05
CA SER A 54 14.66 3.38 14.91
C SER A 54 14.34 3.65 13.44
N SER A 55 15.35 3.63 12.57
CA SER A 55 15.21 3.94 11.15
C SER A 55 14.94 2.73 10.25
N MET A 56 14.82 1.51 10.80
CA MET A 56 14.64 0.30 10.00
C MET A 56 13.35 0.35 9.16
N TYR A 57 12.22 0.71 9.77
CA TYR A 57 10.94 0.75 9.06
C TYR A 57 10.86 1.92 8.08
N THR A 58 11.50 3.05 8.38
CA THR A 58 11.61 4.19 7.44
C THR A 58 12.45 3.80 6.23
N ARG A 59 13.57 3.07 6.42
CA ARG A 59 14.36 2.52 5.31
C ARG A 59 13.55 1.52 4.48
N LEU A 60 12.78 0.63 5.12
CA LEU A 60 11.91 -0.31 4.42
C LEU A 60 10.83 0.44 3.60
N GLN A 61 10.20 1.47 4.17
CA GLN A 61 9.21 2.29 3.47
C GLN A 61 9.83 3.00 2.25
N LYS A 62 11.00 3.63 2.42
CA LYS A 62 11.79 4.22 1.31
C LYS A 62 12.08 3.19 0.22
N GLN A 63 12.43 1.96 0.60
CA GLN A 63 12.73 0.90 -0.35
C GLN A 63 11.50 0.41 -1.12
N TYR A 64 10.33 0.29 -0.46
CA TYR A 64 9.06 -0.08 -1.10
C TYR A 64 8.61 0.97 -2.11
N LEU A 65 8.70 2.25 -1.73
CA LEU A 65 8.31 3.35 -2.62
C LEU A 65 9.40 3.65 -3.65
N GLY A 66 10.66 3.35 -3.38
CA GLY A 66 11.78 3.87 -4.17
C GLY A 66 11.98 5.38 -3.97
N GLU A 67 13.19 5.84 -4.26
CA GLU A 67 13.63 7.23 -4.00
C GLU A 67 12.73 8.28 -4.67
N GLU A 68 12.37 8.06 -5.94
CA GLU A 68 11.59 9.02 -6.72
C GLU A 68 10.19 9.26 -6.14
N MET A 69 9.49 8.21 -5.74
CA MET A 69 8.17 8.35 -5.12
C MET A 69 8.30 8.88 -3.70
N PHE A 70 9.24 8.36 -2.90
CA PHE A 70 9.41 8.80 -1.52
C PHE A 70 9.74 10.29 -1.42
N SER A 71 10.57 10.82 -2.32
CA SER A 71 10.91 12.25 -2.39
C SER A 71 9.73 13.18 -2.73
N GLN A 72 8.62 12.63 -3.25
CA GLN A 72 7.40 13.38 -3.53
C GLN A 72 6.38 13.33 -2.38
N ILE A 73 6.61 12.47 -1.37
CA ILE A 73 5.78 12.37 -0.18
C ILE A 73 6.30 13.33 0.88
N THR A 74 5.38 13.97 1.61
CA THR A 74 5.73 14.77 2.78
C THR A 74 6.24 13.86 3.90
N PHE A 75 7.57 13.80 4.08
CA PHE A 75 8.21 13.09 5.17
C PHE A 75 8.44 14.01 6.36
N ILE A 76 7.98 13.58 7.54
CA ILE A 76 8.22 14.27 8.82
C ILE A 76 9.19 13.42 9.64
N ASN A 77 10.38 13.98 9.90
CA ASN A 77 11.38 13.32 10.73
C ASN A 77 11.08 13.55 12.22
N CYS A 78 10.56 12.51 12.87
CA CYS A 78 10.16 12.54 14.27
C CYS A 78 11.31 12.61 15.28
N GLU A 79 12.57 12.53 14.84
CA GLU A 79 13.73 12.79 15.70
C GLU A 79 13.93 14.29 15.97
N GLN A 80 13.38 15.14 15.10
CA GLN A 80 13.60 16.60 15.11
C GLN A 80 12.30 17.39 15.25
N ASP A 81 11.15 16.74 15.09
CA ASP A 81 9.84 17.40 15.06
C ASP A 81 9.01 17.12 16.33
N TYR A 82 8.73 18.18 17.10
CA TYR A 82 7.89 18.12 18.30
C TYR A 82 6.43 17.75 18.00
N GLN A 83 5.97 17.89 16.76
CA GLN A 83 4.61 17.50 16.37
C GLN A 83 4.39 15.99 16.55
N CYS A 84 5.44 15.17 16.42
CA CYS A 84 5.31 13.73 16.61
C CYS A 84 4.96 13.39 18.06
N SER A 85 5.64 13.99 19.04
CA SER A 85 5.33 13.76 20.47
C SER A 85 3.97 14.34 20.84
N LYS A 86 3.63 15.53 20.34
CA LYS A 86 2.31 16.16 20.54
C LYS A 86 1.15 15.28 20.06
N ASN A 87 1.35 14.57 18.94
CA ASN A 87 0.33 13.71 18.34
C ASN A 87 0.46 12.23 18.76
N ASN A 88 1.30 11.91 19.76
CA ASN A 88 1.57 10.55 20.24
C ASN A 88 2.08 9.58 19.15
N ILE A 89 2.90 10.08 18.23
CA ILE A 89 3.51 9.31 17.15
C ILE A 89 4.89 8.83 17.60
N PHE A 90 4.98 7.54 17.94
CA PHE A 90 6.21 6.90 18.45
C PHE A 90 6.74 5.79 17.53
N SER A 91 6.13 5.63 16.36
CA SER A 91 6.54 4.65 15.34
C SER A 91 6.20 5.18 13.95
N ASP A 92 6.78 4.60 12.91
CA ASP A 92 6.48 4.91 11.51
C ASP A 92 4.98 4.94 11.28
N THR A 93 4.46 6.08 10.83
CA THR A 93 3.01 6.31 10.77
C THR A 93 2.67 7.10 9.53
N TRP A 94 1.64 6.67 8.83
CA TRP A 94 1.04 7.42 7.74
C TRP A 94 -0.13 8.23 8.25
N GLU A 95 -0.16 9.52 7.93
CA GLU A 95 -1.38 10.34 8.02
C GLU A 95 -2.00 10.44 6.63
N VAL A 96 -3.22 9.93 6.50
CA VAL A 96 -3.97 9.94 5.25
C VAL A 96 -5.38 10.41 5.55
N ASN A 97 -5.84 11.47 4.89
CA ASN A 97 -7.15 12.08 5.13
C ASN A 97 -7.40 12.38 6.63
N GLY A 98 -6.38 12.88 7.33
CA GLY A 98 -6.42 13.21 8.76
C GLY A 98 -6.45 12.01 9.72
N LYS A 99 -6.31 10.78 9.23
CA LYS A 99 -6.27 9.55 10.05
C LYS A 99 -4.86 8.97 10.10
N LEU A 100 -4.47 8.47 11.26
CA LEU A 100 -3.17 7.86 11.49
C LEU A 100 -3.20 6.34 11.28
N TYR A 101 -2.23 5.82 10.53
CA TYR A 101 -2.06 4.40 10.23
C TYR A 101 -0.61 3.97 10.49
N THR A 102 -0.39 3.19 11.54
CA THR A 102 0.95 2.77 11.98
C THR A 102 1.56 1.71 11.07
N GLY A 103 2.89 1.71 10.98
CA GLY A 103 3.73 0.77 10.25
C GLY A 103 3.88 1.05 8.76
N VAL A 104 4.75 0.27 8.12
CA VAL A 104 5.02 0.33 6.67
C VAL A 104 3.75 0.00 5.86
N LYS A 105 3.62 0.62 4.70
CA LYS A 105 2.54 0.40 3.73
C LYS A 105 3.09 0.13 2.34
N ASN A 106 2.56 -0.89 1.67
CA ASN A 106 2.82 -1.11 0.25
C ASN A 106 1.91 -0.25 -0.64
N LEU A 107 2.14 -0.26 -1.96
CA LEU A 107 1.42 0.59 -2.92
C LEU A 107 -0.10 0.35 -2.91
N ILE A 108 -0.55 -0.89 -2.75
CA ILE A 108 -1.98 -1.23 -2.71
C ILE A 108 -2.62 -0.66 -1.45
N GLN A 109 -1.95 -0.79 -0.31
CA GLN A 109 -2.43 -0.25 0.95
C GLN A 109 -2.52 1.28 0.88
N LEU A 110 -1.52 1.94 0.32
CA LEU A 110 -1.55 3.40 0.13
C LEU A 110 -2.66 3.82 -0.84
N ALA A 111 -2.83 3.12 -1.95
CA ALA A 111 -3.93 3.37 -2.88
C ALA A 111 -5.30 3.24 -2.19
N ARG A 112 -5.50 2.18 -1.42
CA ARG A 112 -6.74 1.96 -0.68
C ARG A 112 -6.98 3.02 0.40
N LEU A 113 -5.96 3.34 1.20
CA LEU A 113 -6.07 4.30 2.32
C LEU A 113 -6.31 5.73 1.82
N SER A 114 -5.73 6.08 0.68
CA SER A 114 -5.89 7.40 0.04
C SER A 114 -7.10 7.50 -0.88
N GLU A 115 -7.92 6.44 -0.96
CA GLU A 115 -9.09 6.39 -1.83
C GLU A 115 -8.75 6.63 -3.32
N TYR A 116 -7.57 6.18 -3.75
CA TYR A 116 -7.15 6.22 -5.14
C TYR A 116 -8.11 5.40 -6.01
N GLN A 117 -8.56 5.99 -7.12
CA GLN A 117 -9.57 5.39 -8.00
C GLN A 117 -8.96 4.68 -9.23
N GLY A 118 -7.65 4.78 -9.45
CA GLY A 118 -7.01 4.10 -10.57
C GLY A 118 -6.72 2.63 -10.29
N SER A 119 -6.17 1.95 -11.30
CA SER A 119 -5.78 0.54 -11.19
C SER A 119 -4.81 0.30 -10.03
N HIS A 120 -5.09 -0.76 -9.27
CA HIS A 120 -4.29 -1.24 -8.14
C HIS A 120 -3.37 -2.39 -8.57
N ASN A 121 -3.30 -2.69 -9.87
CA ASN A 121 -2.45 -3.73 -10.43
C ASN A 121 -0.98 -3.28 -10.48
N PHE A 122 -0.28 -3.37 -9.36
CA PHE A 122 1.14 -3.01 -9.25
C PHE A 122 2.10 -4.21 -9.39
N ALA A 123 1.62 -5.37 -9.87
CA ALA A 123 2.41 -6.61 -9.92
C ALA A 123 3.73 -6.45 -10.70
N GLU A 124 3.68 -5.80 -11.87
CA GLU A 124 4.87 -5.55 -12.68
C GLU A 124 5.90 -4.66 -11.97
N VAL A 125 5.45 -3.67 -11.21
CA VAL A 125 6.33 -2.79 -10.41
C VAL A 125 7.10 -3.61 -9.38
N PHE A 126 6.43 -4.52 -8.67
CA PHE A 126 7.07 -5.40 -7.70
C PHE A 126 8.05 -6.36 -8.36
N ILE A 127 7.66 -6.99 -9.47
CA ILE A 127 8.51 -7.95 -10.21
C ILE A 127 9.78 -7.26 -10.73
N ASN A 128 9.66 -6.08 -11.36
CA ASN A 128 10.81 -5.39 -11.94
C ASN A 128 11.78 -4.92 -10.85
N ARG A 129 11.28 -4.42 -9.72
CA ARG A 129 12.13 -4.07 -8.57
C ARG A 129 12.78 -5.30 -7.94
N ALA A 130 12.05 -6.40 -7.79
CA ALA A 130 12.59 -7.65 -7.26
C ALA A 130 13.73 -8.20 -8.13
N LYS A 131 13.59 -8.15 -9.46
CA LYS A 131 14.66 -8.50 -10.41
C LYS A 131 15.91 -7.63 -10.22
N TYR A 132 15.71 -6.32 -10.09
CA TYR A 132 16.81 -5.38 -9.83
C TYR A 132 17.53 -5.71 -8.51
N LEU A 133 16.79 -5.91 -7.41
CA LEU A 133 17.37 -6.20 -6.10
C LEU A 133 18.14 -7.53 -6.10
N LYS A 134 17.57 -8.57 -6.72
CA LYS A 134 18.24 -9.87 -6.90
C LYS A 134 19.57 -9.72 -7.63
N LYS A 135 19.61 -8.94 -8.72
CA LYS A 135 20.84 -8.68 -9.49
C LYS A 135 21.92 -7.97 -8.65
N ASN A 136 21.51 -7.19 -7.66
CA ASN A 136 22.40 -6.42 -6.78
C ASN A 136 22.65 -7.12 -5.42
N GLY A 137 22.42 -8.43 -5.31
CA GLY A 137 22.72 -9.22 -4.10
C GLY A 137 21.75 -9.03 -2.93
N LYS A 138 20.68 -8.24 -3.10
CA LYS A 138 19.65 -7.97 -2.07
C LYS A 138 18.54 -9.01 -2.13
N LEU A 139 18.87 -10.26 -1.78
CA LEU A 139 17.99 -11.42 -1.99
C LEU A 139 16.74 -11.41 -1.10
N GLU A 140 16.85 -11.08 0.18
CA GLU A 140 15.70 -11.03 1.09
C GLU A 140 14.71 -9.94 0.69
N GLU A 141 15.22 -8.76 0.33
CA GLU A 141 14.43 -7.66 -0.21
C GLU A 141 13.68 -8.04 -1.50
N ALA A 142 14.34 -8.78 -2.39
CA ALA A 142 13.72 -9.29 -3.60
C ALA A 142 12.63 -10.32 -3.31
N GLN A 143 12.84 -11.22 -2.34
CA GLN A 143 11.86 -12.25 -1.96
C GLN A 143 10.57 -11.65 -1.41
N MET A 144 10.65 -10.59 -0.59
CA MET A 144 9.46 -9.88 -0.10
C MET A 144 8.61 -9.34 -1.25
N LEU A 145 9.23 -8.70 -2.25
CA LEU A 145 8.53 -8.15 -3.40
C LEU A 145 7.95 -9.24 -4.32
N TYR A 146 8.65 -10.36 -4.50
CA TYR A 146 8.09 -11.50 -5.23
C TYR A 146 6.88 -12.10 -4.51
N ALA A 147 6.91 -12.20 -3.19
CA ALA A 147 5.78 -12.69 -2.40
C ALA A 147 4.56 -11.76 -2.54
N ASP A 148 4.76 -10.44 -2.56
CA ASP A 148 3.68 -9.47 -2.78
C ASP A 148 3.11 -9.55 -4.19
N ALA A 149 3.95 -9.75 -5.21
CA ALA A 149 3.50 -9.99 -6.59
C ALA A 149 2.70 -11.30 -6.73
N GLN A 150 3.14 -12.39 -6.10
CA GLN A 150 2.42 -13.67 -6.12
C GLN A 150 1.06 -13.59 -5.43
N LYS A 151 0.97 -12.89 -4.29
CA LYS A 151 -0.31 -12.65 -3.61
C LYS A 151 -1.28 -11.86 -4.48
N LEU A 152 -0.77 -10.88 -5.24
CA LEU A 152 -1.55 -10.18 -6.24
C LEU A 152 -2.06 -11.16 -7.31
N ASP A 153 -1.19 -11.91 -7.97
CA ASP A 153 -1.57 -12.86 -9.02
C ASP A 153 -2.63 -13.87 -8.56
N ILE A 154 -2.48 -14.42 -7.35
CA ILE A 154 -3.47 -15.31 -6.74
C ILE A 154 -4.79 -14.59 -6.50
N SER A 155 -4.75 -13.35 -5.99
CA SER A 155 -5.97 -12.55 -5.79
C SER A 155 -6.68 -12.30 -7.13
N LEU A 156 -5.94 -11.99 -8.20
CA LEU A 156 -6.49 -11.78 -9.54
C LEU A 156 -7.13 -13.05 -10.10
N ALA A 157 -6.46 -14.20 -9.93
CA ALA A 157 -6.98 -15.49 -10.37
C ALA A 157 -8.30 -15.84 -9.66
N ASN A 158 -8.36 -15.66 -8.35
CA ASN A 158 -9.56 -15.94 -7.56
C ASN A 158 -10.72 -15.00 -7.92
N ILE A 159 -10.44 -13.71 -8.16
CA ILE A 159 -11.44 -12.73 -8.63
C ILE A 159 -11.96 -13.11 -10.02
N SER A 160 -11.07 -13.50 -10.95
CA SER A 160 -11.46 -13.93 -12.30
C SER A 160 -12.38 -15.14 -12.28
N VAL A 161 -12.12 -16.10 -11.39
CA VAL A 161 -13.00 -17.26 -11.16
C VAL A 161 -14.34 -16.84 -10.58
N ALA A 162 -14.36 -15.99 -9.56
CA ALA A 162 -15.59 -15.50 -8.94
C ALA A 162 -16.49 -14.73 -9.93
N ASN A 163 -15.91 -13.87 -10.78
CA ASN A 163 -16.65 -13.15 -11.82
C ASN A 163 -17.21 -14.07 -12.91
N LYS A 164 -16.50 -15.13 -13.28
CA LYS A 164 -17.03 -16.15 -14.21
C LYS A 164 -18.19 -16.94 -13.61
N LEU A 165 -18.19 -17.14 -12.29
CA LEU A 165 -19.26 -17.83 -11.60
C LEU A 165 -20.50 -16.93 -11.43
N SER A 166 -20.33 -15.64 -11.15
CA SER A 166 -21.44 -14.69 -11.02
C SER A 166 -22.13 -14.34 -12.33
N GLN A 167 -21.45 -14.46 -13.49
CA GLN A 167 -22.05 -14.27 -14.82
C GLN A 167 -22.80 -15.51 -15.34
N LYS A 168 -22.76 -16.64 -14.63
CA LYS A 168 -23.46 -17.88 -14.99
C LYS A 168 -24.80 -18.09 -14.28
N PHE A 169 -25.18 -17.17 -13.40
CA PHE A 169 -26.47 -17.13 -12.70
C PHE A 169 -27.16 -15.80 -12.98
#